data_AF-A0A960PWW6-F1
#
_entry.id   AF-A0A960PWW6-F1
#
_cell.length_a   1.000
_cell.length_b   1.000
_cell.length_c   1.000
_cell.angle_alpha   90.00
_cell.angle_beta   90.00
_cell.angle_gamma   90.00
#
_symmetry.space_group_name_H-M   'P 1'
#
loop_
_entity.id
_entity.type
_entity.pdbx_description
1 polymer ?
#
loop_
_entity_poly.entity_id
_entity_poly.type
_entity_poly.pdbx_seq_one_letter_code
_entity_poly.pdbx_strand_id
1 'polypeptide(L)' 'MLDDGTYDVLVVDALEIDGSDGALRIEVTLLAGPHKGEVLAVTATNLGRDPLDLLAAPGTLAVADGVPHLTIDD' A
#
# COMPACT_ATOMS: atom_id res chain seq x y z
N MET A 1 -13.76 -3.01 2.53
CA MET A 1 -12.94 -3.52 3.66
C MET A 1 -12.50 -4.89 3.23
N LEU A 2 -11.18 -5.12 3.20
CA LEU A 2 -10.64 -6.42 2.83
C LEU A 2 -10.83 -7.40 3.98
N ASP A 3 -11.06 -8.66 3.63
CA ASP A 3 -10.96 -9.75 4.58
C ASP A 3 -9.50 -9.95 5.03
N ASP A 4 -9.29 -10.68 6.11
CA ASP A 4 -7.94 -11.07 6.50
C ASP A 4 -7.32 -11.98 5.43
N GLY A 5 -6.06 -11.73 5.09
CA GLY A 5 -5.40 -12.42 3.99
C GLY A 5 -4.16 -11.71 3.46
N THR A 6 -3.65 -12.22 2.34
CA THR A 6 -2.49 -11.67 1.65
C THR A 6 -2.86 -11.36 0.21
N TYR A 7 -2.46 -10.17 -0.24
CA TYR A 7 -2.85 -9.63 -1.53
C TYR A 7 -1.62 -9.10 -2.28
N ASP A 8 -1.47 -9.53 -3.53
CA ASP A 8 -0.50 -8.94 -4.45
C ASP A 8 -1.01 -7.58 -4.90
N VAL A 9 -0.15 -6.57 -4.80
CA VAL A 9 -0.49 -5.18 -5.10
C VAL A 9 0.54 -4.51 -6.00
N LEU A 10 0.10 -3.44 -6.65
CA LEU A 10 0.96 -2.48 -7.34
C LEU A 10 0.64 -1.08 -6.85
N VAL A 11 1.65 -0.29 -6.54
CA VAL A 11 1.48 1.13 -6.17
C VAL A 11 1.05 1.94 -7.39
N VAL A 12 -0.06 2.66 -7.27
CA VAL A 12 -0.59 3.55 -8.32
C VAL A 12 -0.36 5.02 -8.01
N ASP A 13 -0.30 5.39 -6.72
CA ASP A 13 0.02 6.74 -6.27
C ASP A 13 0.71 6.71 -4.90
N ALA A 14 1.50 7.73 -4.61
CA ALA A 14 2.16 7.91 -3.33
C ALA A 14 2.38 9.40 -3.05
N LEU A 15 1.93 9.86 -1.88
CA LEU A 15 2.02 11.25 -1.46
C LEU A 15 2.49 11.35 -0.02
N GLU A 16 3.36 12.32 0.27
CA GLU A 16 3.65 12.71 1.65
C GLU A 16 2.41 13.31 2.30
N ILE A 17 2.21 13.00 3.58
CA ILE A 17 1.15 13.61 4.38
C ILE A 17 1.75 14.82 5.13
N ASP A 18 1.31 16.02 4.76
CA ASP A 18 1.75 17.27 5.39
C ASP A 18 1.58 17.24 6.91
N GLY A 19 2.61 17.67 7.63
CA GLY A 19 2.61 17.72 9.09
C GLY A 19 2.67 16.36 9.79
N SER A 20 2.93 15.28 9.04
CA SER A 20 3.27 13.97 9.59
C SER A 20 4.79 13.78 9.65
N ASP A 21 5.26 12.93 10.57
CA ASP A 21 6.68 12.56 10.70
C ASP A 21 7.07 11.54 9.61
N GLY A 22 7.06 11.98 8.34
CA GLY A 22 7.40 11.15 7.18
C GLY A 22 6.38 10.06 6.84
N ALA A 23 5.10 10.25 7.18
CA ALA A 23 4.05 9.32 6.78
C ALA A 23 3.64 9.54 5.32
N LEU A 24 3.35 8.44 4.62
CA LEU A 24 2.94 8.44 3.24
C LEU A 24 1.50 7.93 3.11
N ARG A 25 0.69 8.60 2.30
CA ARG A 25 -0.54 8.02 1.75
C ARG A 25 -0.16 7.30 0.46
N ILE A 26 -0.35 5.99 0.44
CA ILE A 26 -0.04 5.14 -0.71
C ILE A 26 -1.35 4.58 -1.23
N GLU A 27 -1.59 4.74 -2.52
CA GLU A 27 -2.70 4.08 -3.20
C GLU A 27 -2.17 2.86 -3.93
N VAL A 28 -2.78 1.70 -3.67
CA VAL A 28 -2.41 0.43 -4.27
C VAL A 28 -3.59 -0.20 -4.99
N THR A 29 -3.32 -0.89 -6.10
CA THR A 29 -4.33 -1.72 -6.78
C THR A 29 -4.09 -3.20 -6.53
N LEU A 30 -5.17 -3.95 -6.31
CA LEU A 30 -5.13 -5.39 -6.09
C LEU A 30 -5.04 -6.15 -7.41
N LEU A 31 -4.07 -7.06 -7.52
CA LEU A 31 -3.72 -7.69 -8.80
C LEU A 31 -4.50 -8.97 -9.10
N ALA A 32 -5.08 -9.59 -8.06
CA ALA A 32 -5.77 -10.86 -8.15
C ALA A 32 -6.91 -10.98 -7.13
N GLY A 33 -7.65 -12.08 -7.22
CA GLY A 33 -8.73 -12.41 -6.29
C GLY A 33 -10.03 -11.63 -6.52
N PRO A 34 -11.00 -11.74 -5.59
CA PRO A 34 -12.32 -11.14 -5.70
C PRO A 34 -12.33 -9.61 -5.82
N HIS A 35 -11.27 -8.97 -5.30
CA HIS A 35 -11.12 -7.51 -5.27
C HIS A 35 -10.20 -6.98 -6.37
N LYS A 36 -9.88 -7.79 -7.38
CA LYS A 36 -8.96 -7.39 -8.45
C LYS A 36 -9.37 -6.07 -9.10
N GLY A 37 -8.42 -5.15 -9.21
CA GLY A 37 -8.60 -3.82 -9.81
C GLY A 37 -9.19 -2.78 -8.85
N GLU A 38 -9.58 -3.16 -7.63
CA GLU A 38 -9.93 -2.20 -6.58
C GLU A 38 -8.68 -1.41 -6.17
N VAL A 39 -8.85 -0.10 -5.91
CA VAL A 39 -7.79 0.80 -5.45
C VAL A 39 -8.04 1.15 -3.98
N LEU A 40 -7.02 0.96 -3.16
CA LEU A 40 -7.07 1.16 -1.73
C LEU A 40 -6.01 2.16 -1.30
N ALA A 41 -6.40 3.10 -0.44
CA ALA A 41 -5.46 4.02 0.20
C ALA A 41 -5.00 3.44 1.55
N VAL A 42 -3.69 3.38 1.74
CA VAL A 42 -3.04 2.91 2.96
C VAL A 42 -2.13 4.02 3.48
N THR A 43 -2.19 4.29 4.78
CA THR A 43 -1.23 5.18 5.43
C THR A 43 -0.03 4.35 5.89
N ALA A 44 1.12 4.54 5.25
CA ALA A 44 2.37 3.94 5.66
C ALA A 44 3.19 4.90 6.52
N THR A 45 3.88 4.37 7.51
CA THR A 45 4.85 5.10 8.35
C THR A 45 6.17 4.34 8.33
N ASN A 46 7.29 5.03 8.53
CA ASN A 46 8.62 4.43 8.60
C ASN A 46 9.03 3.60 7.37
N LEU A 47 8.50 3.94 6.18
CA LEU A 47 8.87 3.21 4.94
C LEU A 47 10.29 3.55 4.48
N GLY A 48 10.79 4.75 4.81
CA GLY A 48 12.15 5.18 4.47
C GLY A 48 12.42 5.30 2.97
N ARG A 49 11.38 5.51 2.16
CA ARG A 49 11.45 5.66 0.70
C ARG A 49 10.85 6.97 0.22
N ASP A 50 11.37 7.48 -0.89
CA ASP A 50 10.80 8.61 -1.60
C ASP A 50 9.47 8.20 -2.26
N PRO A 51 8.41 9.03 -2.23
CA PRO A 51 7.13 8.71 -2.85
C PRO A 51 7.23 8.40 -4.34
N LEU A 52 8.10 9.09 -5.09
CA LEU A 52 8.25 8.88 -6.53
C LEU A 52 8.88 7.52 -6.84
N ASP A 53 9.79 7.04 -5.99
CA ASP A 53 10.41 5.72 -6.12
C ASP A 53 9.42 4.57 -5.87
N LEU A 54 8.27 4.86 -5.24
CA LEU A 54 7.21 3.88 -5.00
C LEU A 54 6.30 3.68 -6.21
N LEU A 55 6.25 4.61 -7.17
CA LEU A 55 5.31 4.52 -8.27
C LEU A 55 5.58 3.27 -9.13
N ALA A 56 4.52 2.50 -9.38
CA ALA A 56 4.59 1.20 -10.04
C ALA A 56 5.48 0.15 -9.34
N ALA A 57 5.86 0.39 -8.08
CA ALA A 57 6.53 -0.63 -7.28
C ALA A 57 5.53 -1.77 -6.96
N PRO A 58 5.91 -3.03 -7.20
CA PRO A 58 5.13 -4.17 -6.74
C PRO A 58 5.28 -4.33 -5.22
N GLY A 59 4.30 -4.98 -4.61
CA GLY A 59 4.36 -5.29 -3.20
C GLY A 59 3.29 -6.25 -2.74
N THR A 60 3.29 -6.49 -1.43
CA THR A 60 2.34 -7.36 -0.75
C THR A 60 1.60 -6.58 0.33
N LEU A 61 0.27 -6.62 0.31
CA LEU A 61 -0.58 -6.15 1.40
C LEU A 61 -1.08 -7.34 2.22
N ALA A 62 -0.67 -7.43 3.48
CA ALA A 62 -1.20 -8.39 4.44
C ALA A 62 -2.25 -7.71 5.33
N VAL A 63 -3.41 -8.33 5.50
CA VAL A 63 -4.45 -7.87 6.42
C VAL A 63 -4.61 -8.94 7.50
N ALA A 64 -4.42 -8.55 8.76
CA ALA A 64 -4.58 -9.44 9.90
C ALA A 64 -5.36 -8.71 11.00
N ASP A 65 -6.42 -9.32 11.53
CA ASP A 65 -7.33 -8.69 12.47
C ASP A 65 -7.88 -7.33 11.97
N GLY A 66 -8.10 -7.23 10.65
CA GLY A 66 -8.52 -6.00 9.98
C GLY A 66 -7.45 -4.90 9.88
N VAL A 67 -6.20 -5.18 10.25
CA VAL A 67 -5.08 -4.23 10.21
C VAL A 67 -4.21 -4.47 8.97
N PRO A 68 -4.05 -3.48 8.07
CA PRO A 68 -3.23 -3.63 6.87
C PRO A 68 -1.74 -3.37 7.15
N HIS A 69 -0.89 -4.22 6.59
CA HIS A 69 0.56 -4.11 6.56
C HIS A 69 1.05 -4.21 5.13
N LEU A 70 1.65 -3.13 4.62
CA LEU A 70 2.20 -3.06 3.27
C LEU A 70 3.71 -3.32 3.30
N THR A 71 4.17 -4.23 2.44
CA THR A 71 5.58 -4.46 2.13
C THR A 71 5.80 -4.17 0.65
N ILE A 72 6.87 -3.44 0.32
CA ILE A 72 7.28 -3.13 -1.06
C ILE A 72 8.42 -4.06 -1.44
N ASP A 73 8.37 -4.63 -2.64
CA ASP A 73 9.40 -5.52 -3.16
C ASP A 73 10.64 -4.71 -3.63
N ASP A 74 11.82 -5.36 -3.63
CA ASP A 74 13.09 -4.78 -4.07
C ASP A 74 13.42 -5.09 -5.54
#